data_AF-A0A355Q987-F1
#
_entry.id   AF-A0A355Q987-F1
#
_cell.length_a   1.000
_cell.length_b   1.000
_cell.length_c   1.000
_cell.angle_alpha   90.00
_cell.angle_beta   90.00
_cell.angle_gamma   90.00
#
_symmetry.space_group_name_H-M   'P 1'
#
loop_
_entity.id
_entity.type
_entity.pdbx_description
1 polymer ?
#
loop_
_entity_poly.entity_id
_entity_poly.type
_entity_poly.pdbx_seq_one_letter_code
_entity_poly.pdbx_strand_id
1 'polypeptide(L)'
;MHRCRSDILELIPADQAQLVEWLAVPHQSAYAIRKLKQLGSRAVPSLRHGLQHPEHLVRVGCCIVLDHVYDDSCLPGLIENLNHPHPDVRTWALHALA
;
A
#
# COMPACT_ATOMS: atom_id res chain seq x y z
N MET A 1 -26.08 -1.35 -27.41
CA MET A 1 -24.70 -0.83 -27.46
C MET A 1 -24.14 -0.87 -26.05
N HIS A 2 -23.35 -1.91 -25.77
CA HIS A 2 -22.86 -2.28 -24.45
C HIS A 2 -21.74 -1.35 -24.03
N ARG A 3 -22.02 -0.41 -23.12
CA ARG A 3 -20.96 0.30 -22.39
C ARG A 3 -20.45 -0.65 -21.29
N CYS A 4 -19.24 -1.18 -21.47
CA CYS A 4 -18.56 -1.94 -20.46
C CYS A 4 -18.35 -1.05 -19.22
N ARG A 5 -18.76 -1.53 -18.04
CA ARG A 5 -18.51 -0.87 -16.74
C ARG A 5 -17.02 -0.65 -16.45
N SER A 6 -16.14 -1.23 -17.26
CA SER A 6 -14.68 -1.12 -17.16
C SER A 6 -14.13 0.24 -17.61
N ASP A 7 -14.85 0.96 -18.48
CA ASP A 7 -14.31 2.17 -19.14
C ASP A 7 -14.45 3.45 -18.29
N ILE A 8 -15.21 3.40 -17.18
CA ILE A 8 -15.40 4.58 -16.29
C ILE A 8 -14.23 4.74 -15.30
N LEU A 9 -13.44 3.69 -15.06
CA LEU A 9 -12.33 3.72 -14.10
C LEU A 9 -11.02 4.28 -14.68
N GLU A 10 -10.99 4.65 -15.95
CA GLU A 10 -9.78 5.21 -16.61
C GLU A 10 -9.65 6.74 -16.53
N LEU A 11 -10.64 7.48 -16.00
CA LEU A 11 -10.68 8.95 -16.11
C LEU A 11 -10.26 9.73 -14.85
N ILE A 12 -9.71 9.08 -13.84
CA ILE A 12 -9.02 9.79 -12.75
C ILE A 12 -7.70 9.07 -12.53
N PRO A 13 -6.53 9.70 -12.74
CA PRO A 13 -5.30 9.14 -12.20
C PRO A 13 -5.50 9.08 -10.69
N ALA A 14 -5.75 7.87 -10.17
CA ALA A 14 -5.95 7.68 -8.75
C ALA A 14 -4.71 8.24 -8.05
N ASP A 15 -4.91 9.29 -7.25
CA ASP A 15 -3.84 9.85 -6.45
C ASP A 15 -3.26 8.74 -5.57
N GLN A 16 -1.95 8.77 -5.34
CA GLN A 16 -1.25 7.70 -4.64
C GLN A 16 -1.82 7.49 -3.24
N ALA A 17 -2.29 8.57 -2.59
CA ALA A 17 -3.01 8.50 -1.33
C ALA A 17 -4.29 7.65 -1.45
N GLN A 18 -5.08 7.83 -2.50
CA GLN A 18 -6.29 7.04 -2.73
C GLN A 18 -5.98 5.56 -2.97
N LEU A 19 -4.88 5.26 -3.69
CA LEU A 19 -4.42 3.89 -3.86
C LEU A 19 -4.02 3.27 -2.51
N VAL A 20 -3.40 4.04 -1.61
CA VAL A 20 -3.07 3.59 -0.25
C VAL A 20 -4.35 3.27 0.56
N GLU A 21 -5.37 4.13 0.50
CA GLU A 21 -6.66 3.87 1.17
C GLU A 21 -7.32 2.57 0.67
N TRP A 22 -7.22 2.30 -0.64
CA TRP A 22 -7.81 1.11 -1.26
C TRP A 22 -7.12 -0.20 -0.86
N LEU A 23 -5.97 -0.15 -0.20
CA LEU A 23 -5.31 -1.34 0.35
C LEU A 23 -6.18 -2.08 1.38
N ALA A 24 -7.01 -1.34 2.13
CA ALA A 24 -7.95 -1.91 3.08
C ALA A 24 -9.28 -2.35 2.46
N VAL A 25 -9.54 -2.04 1.19
CA VAL A 25 -10.80 -2.36 0.51
C VAL A 25 -10.65 -3.70 -0.22
N PRO A 26 -11.33 -4.80 0.21
CA PRO A 26 -11.01 -6.15 -0.26
C PRO A 26 -11.00 -6.32 -1.78
N HIS A 27 -11.98 -5.74 -2.47
CA HIS A 27 -12.11 -5.84 -3.94
C HIS A 27 -11.24 -4.84 -4.72
N GLN A 28 -10.60 -3.86 -4.06
CA GLN A 28 -9.73 -2.86 -4.69
C GLN A 28 -8.26 -3.07 -4.33
N SER A 29 -7.97 -3.77 -3.23
CA SER A 29 -6.63 -4.02 -2.70
C SER A 29 -5.66 -4.58 -3.75
N ALA A 30 -6.09 -5.58 -4.52
CA ALA A 30 -5.26 -6.18 -5.57
C ALA A 30 -4.90 -5.17 -6.69
N TYR A 31 -5.84 -4.30 -7.07
CA TYR A 31 -5.58 -3.24 -8.04
C TYR A 31 -4.62 -2.20 -7.47
N ALA A 32 -4.85 -1.77 -6.22
CA ALA A 32 -4.01 -0.81 -5.52
C ALA A 32 -2.56 -1.29 -5.38
N ILE A 33 -2.35 -2.51 -4.88
CA ILE A 33 -1.02 -3.13 -4.76
C ILE A 33 -0.32 -3.14 -6.11
N ARG A 34 -0.99 -3.60 -7.17
CA ARG A 34 -0.40 -3.66 -8.51
C ARG A 34 0.00 -2.28 -9.01
N LYS A 35 -0.85 -1.26 -8.82
CA LYS A 35 -0.58 0.10 -9.26
C LYS A 35 0.54 0.77 -8.46
N LEU A 36 0.58 0.60 -7.14
CA LEU A 36 1.64 1.14 -6.30
C LEU A 36 2.99 0.49 -6.61
N LYS A 37 3.03 -0.83 -6.85
CA LYS A 37 4.24 -1.52 -7.33
C LYS A 37 4.70 -0.99 -8.70
N GLN A 38 3.77 -0.75 -9.63
CA GLN A 38 4.10 -0.16 -10.95
C GLN A 38 4.65 1.27 -10.86
N LEU A 39 4.24 2.05 -9.87
CA LEU A 39 4.78 3.39 -9.63
C LEU A 39 6.23 3.35 -9.08
N GLY A 40 6.63 2.24 -8.46
CA GLY A 40 7.98 2.05 -7.92
C GLY A 40 8.31 3.07 -6.84
N SER A 41 9.52 3.64 -6.91
CA SER A 41 9.99 4.67 -5.96
C SER A 41 9.08 5.88 -5.85
N ARG A 42 8.28 6.18 -6.88
CA ARG A 42 7.32 7.30 -6.84
C ARG A 42 6.23 7.09 -5.80
N ALA A 43 5.93 5.84 -5.41
CA ALA A 43 4.92 5.52 -4.40
C ALA A 43 5.44 5.60 -2.96
N VAL A 44 6.77 5.60 -2.76
CA VAL A 44 7.39 5.54 -1.43
C VAL A 44 6.88 6.64 -0.50
N PRO A 45 6.76 7.93 -0.88
CA PRO A 45 6.27 8.96 0.03
C PRO A 45 4.88 8.65 0.59
N SER A 46 3.95 8.18 -0.26
CA SER A 46 2.60 7.81 0.16
C SER A 46 2.58 6.51 0.97
N LEU A 47 3.41 5.52 0.61
CA LEU A 47 3.53 4.27 1.37
C LEU A 47 4.09 4.53 2.77
N ARG A 48 5.08 5.42 2.90
CA ARG A 48 5.63 5.85 4.19
C ARG A 48 4.60 6.51 5.08
N HIS A 49 3.74 7.35 4.49
CA HIS A 49 2.61 7.90 5.23
C HIS A 49 1.62 6.80 5.64
N GLY A 50 1.33 5.85 4.73
CA GLY A 50 0.46 4.71 4.98
C GLY A 50 0.96 3.74 6.06
N LEU A 51 2.28 3.66 6.30
CA LEU A 51 2.83 2.93 7.44
C LEU A 51 2.32 3.45 8.78
N GLN A 52 1.83 4.69 8.85
CA GLN A 52 1.27 5.34 10.04
C GLN A 52 -0.27 5.40 10.06
N HIS A 53 -0.93 4.76 9.09
CA HIS A 53 -2.37 4.83 8.95
C HIS A 53 -3.12 4.17 10.14
N PRO A 54 -4.27 4.70 10.61
CA PRO A 54 -5.01 4.10 11.73
C PRO A 54 -5.59 2.71 11.42
N GLU A 55 -5.94 2.45 10.17
CA GLU A 55 -6.42 1.15 9.71
C GLU A 55 -5.24 0.17 9.49
N HIS A 56 -5.22 -0.92 10.25
CA HIS A 56 -4.17 -1.94 10.21
C HIS A 56 -4.04 -2.61 8.82
N LEU A 57 -5.15 -2.78 8.07
CA LEU A 57 -5.09 -3.35 6.73
C LEU A 57 -4.35 -2.45 5.74
N VAL A 58 -4.44 -1.13 5.90
CA VAL A 58 -3.63 -0.18 5.10
C VAL A 58 -2.15 -0.39 5.42
N ARG A 59 -1.78 -0.47 6.69
CA ARG A 59 -0.39 -0.73 7.11
C ARG A 59 0.15 -2.05 6.54
N VAL A 60 -0.64 -3.13 6.61
CA VAL A 60 -0.31 -4.43 5.99
C VAL A 60 -0.06 -4.27 4.49
N GLY A 61 -0.98 -3.62 3.77
CA GLY A 61 -0.82 -3.38 2.34
C GLY A 61 0.43 -2.56 2.00
N CYS A 62 0.74 -1.54 2.81
CA CYS A 62 1.94 -0.74 2.64
C CYS A 62 3.20 -1.59 2.82
N CYS A 63 3.27 -2.43 3.85
CA CYS A 63 4.39 -3.36 4.03
C CYS A 63 4.53 -4.35 2.84
N ILE A 64 3.42 -4.91 2.34
CA ILE A 64 3.42 -5.81 1.16
C ILE A 64 3.96 -5.13 -0.10
N VAL A 65 3.66 -3.84 -0.28
CA VAL A 65 4.16 -3.09 -1.43
C VAL A 65 5.63 -2.73 -1.22
N LEU A 66 6.00 -2.25 -0.04
CA LEU A 66 7.36 -1.85 0.30
C LEU A 66 8.35 -3.01 0.24
N ASP A 67 7.93 -4.24 0.53
CA ASP A 67 8.71 -5.46 0.26
C ASP A 67 9.23 -5.56 -1.19
N HIS A 68 8.58 -4.88 -2.16
CA HIS A 68 9.00 -4.85 -3.56
C HIS A 68 9.62 -3.52 -4.02
N VAL A 69 9.28 -2.41 -3.37
CA VAL A 69 9.68 -1.05 -3.78
C VAL A 69 10.45 -0.32 -2.69
N TYR A 70 11.09 -1.08 -1.81
CA TYR A 70 11.77 -0.61 -0.63
C TYR A 70 12.80 0.49 -0.93
N ASP A 71 12.88 1.46 -0.02
CA ASP A 71 14.06 2.30 0.17
C ASP A 71 14.34 2.52 1.67
N ASP A 72 15.58 2.91 1.98
CA ASP A 72 16.03 3.11 3.37
C ASP A 72 15.23 4.16 4.14
N SER A 73 14.53 5.04 3.42
CA SER A 73 13.71 6.07 4.03
C SER A 73 12.46 5.48 4.71
N CYS A 74 12.09 4.24 4.38
CA CYS A 74 11.00 3.49 5.00
C CYS A 74 11.37 2.80 6.31
N LEU A 75 12.68 2.64 6.62
CA LEU A 75 13.16 1.92 7.80
C LEU A 75 12.48 2.33 9.11
N PRO A 76 12.36 3.62 9.46
CA PRO A 76 11.79 3.99 10.76
C PRO A 76 10.34 3.52 10.93
N GLY A 77 9.54 3.63 9.87
CA GLY A 77 8.13 3.21 9.90
C GLY A 77 7.97 1.70 9.92
N LEU A 78 8.83 0.96 9.20
CA LEU A 78 8.82 -0.50 9.22
C LEU A 78 9.25 -1.04 10.60
N ILE A 79 10.29 -0.47 11.20
CA ILE A 79 10.73 -0.81 12.57
C ILE A 79 9.63 -0.53 13.60
N GLU A 80 8.92 0.59 13.48
CA GLU A 80 7.78 0.89 14.35
C GLU A 80 6.68 -0.17 14.23
N ASN A 81 6.36 -0.57 12.99
CA ASN A 81 5.33 -1.57 12.72
C ASN A 81 5.68 -2.99 13.24
N LEU A 82 6.95 -3.29 13.57
CA LEU A 82 7.32 -4.51 14.28
C LEU A 82 6.73 -4.60 15.70
N ASN A 83 6.32 -3.47 16.29
CA ASN A 83 5.68 -3.41 17.60
C ASN A 83 4.16 -3.20 17.52
N HIS A 84 3.58 -3.26 16.33
CA HIS A 84 2.15 -3.03 16.13
C HIS A 84 1.30 -4.11 16.84
N PRO A 85 0.14 -3.75 17.46
CA PRO A 85 -0.69 -4.72 18.18
C PRO A 85 -1.24 -5.82 17.26
N HIS A 86 -1.59 -5.47 16.02
CA HIS A 86 -2.07 -6.44 15.03
C HIS A 86 -0.93 -7.34 14.50
N PRO A 87 -1.04 -8.67 14.59
CA PRO A 87 0.02 -9.60 14.19
C PRO A 87 0.42 -9.48 12.71
N ASP A 88 -0.54 -9.33 11.81
CA ASP A 88 -0.24 -9.26 10.36
C ASP A 88 0.63 -8.05 10.00
N VAL A 89 0.47 -6.93 10.70
CA VAL A 89 1.32 -5.75 10.49
C VAL A 89 2.76 -6.08 10.86
N ARG A 90 2.98 -6.78 11.99
CA ARG A 90 4.32 -7.20 12.42
C ARG A 90 4.95 -8.17 11.41
N THR A 91 4.19 -9.17 10.97
CA THR A 91 4.67 -10.18 10.01
C THR A 91 5.11 -9.54 8.70
N TRP A 92 4.28 -8.66 8.13
CA TRP A 92 4.62 -8.02 6.86
C TRP A 92 5.69 -6.93 6.99
N ALA A 93 5.76 -6.23 8.12
CA ALA A 93 6.86 -5.33 8.40
C ALA A 93 8.20 -6.09 8.47
N LEU A 94 8.22 -7.29 9.06
CA LEU A 94 9.40 -8.14 9.08
C LEU A 94 9.79 -8.61 7.68
N HIS A 95 8.82 -9.05 6.85
CA HIS A 95 9.11 -9.42 5.45
C HIS A 95 9.74 -8.26 4.67
N ALA A 96 9.18 -7.06 4.78
CA ALA A 96 9.71 -5.89 4.07
C ALA A 96 11.10 -5.43 4.53
N LEU A 97 11.59 -5.94 5.67
CA LEU A 97 12.94 -5.68 6.20
C LEU A 97 13.95 -6.79 5.90
N ALA A 98 13.51 -7.92 5.33
CA ALA A 98 14.33 -9.09 5.04
C ALA A 98 15.07 -8.96 3.70
#